data_AF-A0A1V5RNI6-F1
#
_entry.id   AF-A0A1V5RNI6-F1
#
_cell.length_a   1.000
_cell.length_b   1.000
_cell.length_c   1.000
_cell.angle_alpha   90.00
_cell.angle_beta   90.00
_cell.angle_gamma   90.00
#
_symmetry.space_group_name_H-M   'P 1'
#
loop_
_entity.id
_entity.type
_entity.pdbx_description
1 polymer ?
#
loop_
_entity_poly.entity_id
_entity_poly.type
_entity_poly.pdbx_seq_one_letter_code
_entity_poly.pdbx_strand_id
1 'polypeptide(L)' 'MNNKTIHDKVFKERAKIDGTIDKQTDELMCDYNVMRFPFGRYAASCEGDYFVTFWGKILY' A
#
# COMPACT_ATOMS: atom_id res chain seq x y z
N MET A 1 -5.83 11.29 19.54
CA MET A 1 -5.45 10.08 18.78
C MET A 1 -4.16 10.37 18.04
N ASN A 2 -3.17 9.48 18.12
CA ASN A 2 -1.85 9.68 17.53
C ASN A 2 -1.82 9.08 16.11
N ASN A 3 -1.19 9.74 15.14
CA ASN A 3 -1.17 9.26 13.74
C ASN A 3 -0.64 7.83 13.60
N LYS A 4 0.33 7.46 14.44
CA LYS A 4 0.90 6.11 14.50
C LYS A 4 -0.13 5.05 14.87
N THR A 5 -1.01 5.36 15.82
CA THR A 5 -2.06 4.44 16.27
C THR A 5 -3.14 4.23 15.20
N ILE A 6 -3.45 5.28 14.42
CA ILE A 6 -4.40 5.19 13.31
C ILE A 6 -3.78 4.34 12.19
N HIS A 7 -2.52 4.59 11.86
CA HIS A 7 -1.78 3.80 10.88
C HIS A 7 -1.78 2.32 11.25
N ASP A 8 -1.35 1.97 12.47
CA ASP A 8 -1.24 0.57 12.90
C ASP A 8 -2.60 -0.14 12.90
N LYS A 9 -3.68 0.57 13.23
CA LYS A 9 -5.04 0.02 13.20
C LYS A 9 -5.50 -0.25 11.77
N VAL A 10 -5.32 0.72 10.87
CA VAL A 10 -5.68 0.58 9.44
C VAL A 10 -4.83 -0.51 8.79
N PHE A 11 -3.54 -0.56 9.11
CA PHE A 11 -2.62 -1.59 8.65
C PHE A 11 -3.10 -2.98 9.07
N LYS A 12 -3.42 -3.20 10.36
CA LYS A 12 -3.93 -4.50 10.81
C LYS A 12 -5.24 -4.92 10.13
N GLU A 13 -6.15 -3.98 9.90
CA GLU A 13 -7.45 -4.25 9.29
C GLU A 13 -7.35 -4.52 7.79
N ARG A 14 -6.45 -3.83 7.09
CA ARG A 14 -6.38 -3.85 5.62
C ARG A 14 -5.23 -4.64 5.04
N ALA A 15 -4.12 -4.80 5.76
CA ALA A 15 -2.94 -5.49 5.25
C ALA A 15 -3.24 -6.92 4.79
N LYS A 16 -4.17 -7.62 5.46
CA LYS A 16 -4.63 -8.94 5.03
C LYS A 16 -5.53 -8.91 3.79
N ILE A 17 -6.27 -7.82 3.58
CA ILE A 17 -7.20 -7.67 2.45
C ILE A 17 -6.44 -7.24 1.20
N ASP A 18 -5.53 -6.28 1.37
CA ASP A 18 -4.75 -5.65 0.30
C ASP A 18 -3.52 -6.49 -0.10
N GLY A 19 -3.32 -7.67 0.50
CA GLY A 19 -2.23 -8.60 0.16
C GLY A 19 -0.87 -8.22 0.74
N THR A 20 -0.84 -7.26 1.66
CA THR A 20 0.35 -6.80 2.37
C THR A 20 0.87 -7.81 3.40
N ILE A 21 -0.05 -8.52 4.05
CA ILE A 21 0.22 -9.63 4.95
C ILE A 21 -0.41 -10.90 4.37
N ASP A 22 0.36 -11.98 4.34
CA ASP A 22 -0.15 -13.28 3.95
C ASP A 22 -1.26 -13.74 4.92
N LYS A 23 -2.43 -14.11 4.40
CA LYS A 23 -3.57 -14.52 5.22
C LYS A 23 -3.35 -15.82 5.99
N GLN A 24 -2.46 -16.69 5.51
CA GLN A 24 -2.17 -18.00 6.06
C GLN A 24 -0.98 -17.98 7.01
N THR A 25 0.09 -17.24 6.68
CA THR A 25 1.32 -17.21 7.49
C THR A 25 1.43 -16.01 8.43
N ASP A 26 0.58 -14.99 8.26
CA ASP A 26 0.66 -13.71 8.98
C ASP A 26 1.98 -12.96 8.76
N GLU A 27 2.76 -13.35 7.75
CA GLU A 27 4.03 -12.73 7.40
C GLU A 27 3.82 -11.50 6.51
N LEU A 28 4.65 -10.49 6.71
CA LEU A 28 4.69 -9.29 5.86
C LEU A 28 5.22 -9.69 4.48
N MET A 29 4.33 -9.76 3.49
CA MET A 29 4.68 -10.11 2.12
C MET A 29 5.25 -8.90 1.40
N CYS A 30 4.49 -7.79 1.37
CA CYS A 30 4.87 -6.57 0.65
C CYS A 30 4.15 -5.38 1.26
N ASP A 31 4.90 -4.43 1.84
CA ASP A 31 4.29 -3.17 2.25
C ASP A 31 4.09 -2.26 1.03
N TYR A 32 2.85 -1.79 0.82
CA TYR A 32 2.50 -0.91 -0.29
C TYR A 32 2.28 0.49 0.25
N ASN A 33 3.22 1.38 -0.02
CA ASN A 33 3.05 2.79 0.29
C ASN A 33 2.43 3.50 -0.90
N VAL A 34 1.13 3.78 -0.81
CA VAL A 34 0.38 4.51 -1.84
C VAL A 34 0.26 5.98 -1.45
N MET A 35 1.00 6.83 -2.14
CA MET A 35 0.90 8.28 -2.00
C MET A 35 0.09 8.88 -3.14
N ARG A 36 -0.83 9.79 -2.80
CA ARG A 36 -1.58 10.53 -3.81
C ARG A 36 -0.67 11.62 -4.37
N PHE A 37 -0.52 11.66 -5.70
CA PHE A 37 0.31 12.65 -6.39
C PHE A 37 -0.55 13.39 -7.42
N PRO A 38 -0.22 14.63 -7.82
CA PRO A 38 -0.90 15.27 -8.94
C PRO A 38 -0.96 14.32 -10.15
N PHE A 39 -2.15 14.18 -10.75
CA PHE A 39 -2.41 13.33 -11.91
C PHE A 39 -2.30 11.81 -11.70
N GLY A 40 -2.24 11.32 -10.46
CA GLY A 40 -2.20 9.88 -10.21
C GLY A 40 -2.03 9.46 -8.76
N ARG A 41 -1.50 8.26 -8.58
CA ARG A 41 -1.08 7.67 -7.31
C ARG A 41 0.30 7.05 -7.54
N TYR A 42 1.23 7.36 -6.68
CA TYR A 42 2.50 6.65 -6.64
C TYR A 42 2.36 5.50 -5.67
N ALA A 43 2.64 4.29 -6.12
CA ALA A 43 2.63 3.09 -5.30
C ALA A 43 4.06 2.56 -5.23
N ALA A 44 4.65 2.62 -4.04
CA ALA A 44 5.92 1.96 -3.78
C ALA A 44 5.65 0.61 -3.11
N SER A 45 6.19 -0.46 -3.67
CA SER A 45 6.12 -1.82 -3.14
C SER A 45 7.53 -2.39 -2.90
N CYS A 46 7.63 -3.54 -2.24
CA CYS A 46 8.90 -4.26 -2.11
C CYS A 46 9.50 -4.71 -3.45
N GLU A 47 8.70 -4.87 -4.50
CA GLU A 47 9.17 -5.29 -5.83
C GLU A 47 9.59 -4.11 -6.71
N GLY A 48 9.30 -2.89 -6.28
CA GLY A 48 9.59 -1.66 -7.02
C GLY A 48 8.50 -0.62 -6.86
N ASP A 49 8.81 0.59 -7.31
CA ASP A 49 7.90 1.70 -7.38
C ASP A 49 7.27 1.85 -8.76
N TYR A 50 5.98 2.20 -8.78
CA TYR A 50 5.25 2.47 -10.01
C TYR A 50 4.23 3.59 -9.83
N PHE A 51 4.06 4.38 -10.89
CA PHE A 51 3.13 5.48 -10.92
C PHE A 51 1.85 5.08 -11.67
N VAL A 52 0.72 5.11 -10.96
CA VAL A 52 -0.60 4.89 -11.53
C VAL A 52 -1.21 6.24 -11.90
N THR A 53 -1.30 6.53 -13.19
CA THR A 53 -1.97 7.73 -13.68
C THR A 53 -3.48 7.72 -13.36
N PHE A 54 -4.13 8.88 -13.39
CA PHE A 54 -5.59 8.99 -13.20
C PHE A 54 -6.41 8.11 -14.18
N TRP A 55 -5.85 7.82 -15.34
CA TRP A 55 -6.45 6.99 -16.39
C TRP A 55 -6.20 5.48 -16.19
N GLY A 56 -5.61 5.08 -15.05
CA GLY A 56 -5.30 3.68 -14.74
C GLY A 56 -4.08 3.12 -15.48
N LYS A 57 -3.34 3.97 -16.23
CA LYS A 57 -2.08 3.55 -16.85
C LYS A 57 -0.98 3.49 -15.80
N ILE A 58 -0.28 2.36 -15.73
CA ILE A 58 0.88 2.14 -14.85
C ILE A 58 2.15 2.55 -15.61
N LEU A 59 2.97 3.38 -14.97
CA LEU A 59 4.31 3.74 -15.42
C LEU A 59 5.30 3.12 -14.43
N TYR A 60 6.26 2.36 -14.95
CA TYR A 60 7.38 1.80 -14.21
C TYR A 60 8.57 2.77 -14.25
#